data_AF-A0A351YV03-F1
#
_entry.id   AF-A0A351YV03-F1
#
_cell.length_a   1.000
_cell.length_b   1.000
_cell.length_c   1.000
_cell.angle_alpha   90.00
_cell.angle_beta   90.00
_cell.angle_gamma   90.00
#
_symmetry.space_group_name_H-M   'P 1'
#
loop_
_entity.id
_entity.type
_entity.pdbx_description
1 polymer ?
#
loop_
_entity_poly.entity_id
_entity_poly.type
_entity_poly.pdbx_seq_one_letter_code
_entity_poly.pdbx_strand_id
1 'polypeptide(L)'
;MIYFRVHTKDIAYITRQPRGLFTAIGKLVEAKTLTQEETTEYWKNREYFEKVLPVPPFYEQGNPDHATTWFKDNPQGNDIYAQMDFYRAMAKKYGLKLYISKCSEVPGEIIYEDDFQIAVKNLNPSVAIETKEL
;
A
#
# COMPACT_ATOMS: atom_id res chain seq x y z
N MET A 1 -9.59 -13.01 -10.99
CA MET A 1 -9.16 -12.57 -9.65
C MET A 1 -9.18 -11.05 -9.65
N ILE A 2 -9.70 -10.40 -8.62
CA ILE A 2 -9.61 -8.94 -8.50
C ILE A 2 -8.35 -8.60 -7.70
N TYR A 3 -7.63 -7.58 -8.14
CA TYR A 3 -6.51 -7.00 -7.41
C TYR A 3 -6.85 -5.57 -7.03
N PHE A 4 -6.46 -5.15 -5.83
CA PHE A 4 -6.73 -3.79 -5.37
C PHE A 4 -5.55 -3.16 -4.64
N ARG A 5 -5.48 -1.83 -4.69
CA ARG A 5 -4.43 -1.05 -4.04
C ARG A 5 -5.02 0.20 -3.41
N VAL A 6 -4.65 0.46 -2.16
CA VAL A 6 -5.03 1.69 -1.44
C VAL A 6 -3.86 2.66 -1.44
N HIS A 7 -4.12 3.87 -1.92
CA HIS A 7 -3.09 4.88 -2.15
C HIS A 7 -3.63 6.30 -1.99
N THR A 8 -2.73 7.28 -1.91
CA THR A 8 -3.06 8.70 -2.01
C THR A 8 -2.92 9.18 -3.46
N LYS A 9 -3.14 10.48 -3.73
CA LYS A 9 -2.80 11.11 -5.01
C LYS A 9 -1.32 11.49 -5.15
N ASP A 10 -0.56 11.50 -4.04
CA ASP A 10 0.87 11.85 -4.07
C ASP A 10 1.64 10.82 -4.89
N ILE A 11 2.52 11.28 -5.78
CA ILE A 11 3.31 10.39 -6.63
C ILE A 11 4.62 10.06 -5.92
N ALA A 12 4.84 8.77 -5.67
CA ALA A 12 6.08 8.31 -5.07
C ALA A 12 7.26 8.47 -6.04
N TYR A 13 8.38 9.01 -5.54
CA TYR A 13 9.57 9.30 -6.34
C TYR A 13 10.13 8.06 -7.05
N ILE A 14 10.22 6.92 -6.34
CA ILE A 14 10.79 5.67 -6.85
C ILE A 14 9.87 5.07 -7.91
N THR A 15 8.61 4.79 -7.57
CA THR A 15 7.73 4.02 -8.46
C THR A 15 7.11 4.85 -9.57
N ARG A 16 7.12 6.19 -9.44
CA ARG A 16 6.34 7.12 -10.28
C ARG A 16 4.84 6.82 -10.29
N GLN A 17 4.36 6.10 -9.28
CA GLN A 17 2.96 5.73 -9.09
C GLN A 17 2.39 6.43 -7.86
N PRO A 18 1.05 6.53 -7.75
CA PRO A 18 0.39 6.97 -6.52
C PRO A 18 0.93 6.24 -5.29
N ARG A 19 1.18 6.94 -4.18
CA ARG A 19 1.86 6.41 -2.99
C ARG A 19 0.93 5.51 -2.19
N GLY A 20 1.39 4.30 -1.86
CA GLY A 20 0.63 3.34 -1.06
C GLY A 20 0.41 3.80 0.38
N LEU A 21 -0.65 3.28 1.01
CA LEU A 21 -1.11 3.68 2.35
C LEU A 21 -0.01 3.68 3.42
N PHE A 22 0.74 2.59 3.58
CA PHE A 22 1.80 2.49 4.61
C PHE A 22 2.86 3.58 4.46
N THR A 23 3.36 3.79 3.25
CA THR A 23 4.37 4.82 2.97
C THR A 23 3.79 6.23 3.13
N ALA A 24 2.52 6.44 2.77
CA ALA A 24 1.87 7.74 2.94
C ALA A 24 1.79 8.15 4.42
N ILE A 25 1.41 7.23 5.31
CA ILE A 25 1.40 7.51 6.75
C ILE A 25 2.81 7.60 7.32
N GLY A 26 3.75 6.77 6.85
CA GLY A 26 5.16 6.87 7.23
C GLY A 26 5.77 8.25 6.91
N LYS A 27 5.36 8.89 5.81
CA LYS A 27 5.80 10.26 5.49
C LYS A 27 5.34 11.30 6.51
N LEU A 28 4.18 11.12 7.15
CA LEU A 28 3.73 12.01 8.22
C LEU A 28 4.58 11.87 9.49
N VAL A 29 5.03 10.64 9.78
CA VAL A 29 5.97 10.35 10.86
C VAL A 29 7.32 11.01 10.58
N GLU A 30 7.87 10.80 9.39
CA GLU A 30 9.16 11.41 8.95
C GLU A 30 9.10 12.95 9.00
N ALA A 31 7.96 13.53 8.61
CA ALA A 31 7.73 14.97 8.64
C ALA A 31 7.41 15.52 10.05
N LYS A 32 7.46 14.69 11.10
CA LYS A 32 7.14 15.05 12.50
C LYS A 32 5.77 15.73 12.65
N THR A 33 4.79 15.30 11.85
CA THR A 33 3.43 15.85 11.84
C THR A 33 2.53 15.20 12.90
N LEU A 34 2.85 13.96 13.28
CA LEU A 34 2.14 13.20 14.31
C LEU A 34 2.51 13.65 15.72
N THR A 35 1.60 13.48 16.68
CA THR A 35 1.96 13.59 18.10
C THR A 35 2.88 12.43 18.52
N GLN A 36 3.46 12.54 19.71
CA GLN A 36 4.32 11.50 20.25
C GLN A 36 3.56 10.18 20.49
N GLU A 37 2.31 10.28 20.96
CA GLU A 37 1.43 9.14 21.21
C GLU A 37 1.08 8.44 19.89
N GLU A 38 0.74 9.19 18.86
CA GLU A 38 0.43 8.64 17.54
C GLU A 38 1.64 8.04 16.85
N THR A 39 2.80 8.65 17.02
CA THR A 39 4.06 8.08 16.52
C THR A 39 4.33 6.73 17.20
N THR A 40 4.08 6.64 18.51
CA THR A 40 4.21 5.39 19.26
C THR A 40 3.24 4.32 18.76
N GLU A 41 1.97 4.68 18.57
CA GLU A 41 0.96 3.75 18.03
C GLU A 41 1.24 3.35 16.57
N TYR A 42 1.79 4.27 15.76
CA TYR A 42 2.26 3.96 14.41
C TYR A 42 3.32 2.87 14.42
N TRP A 43 4.34 2.98 15.27
CA TRP A 43 5.42 1.98 15.34
C TRP A 43 4.92 0.62 15.82
N LYS A 44 3.98 0.60 16.77
CA LYS A 44 3.32 -0.65 17.20
C LYS A 44 2.53 -1.31 16.06
N ASN A 45 1.78 -0.53 15.28
CA ASN A 45 1.07 -1.05 14.11
C ASN A 45 2.06 -1.53 13.04
N ARG A 46 3.14 -0.77 12.80
CA ARG A 46 4.19 -1.14 11.84
C ARG A 46 4.83 -2.47 12.19
N GLU A 47 5.21 -2.67 13.45
CA GLU A 47 5.78 -3.93 13.94
C GLU A 47 4.80 -5.10 13.81
N TYR A 48 3.50 -4.86 14.07
CA TYR A 48 2.47 -5.87 13.86
C TYR A 48 2.39 -6.31 12.39
N PHE A 49 2.26 -5.37 11.46
CA PHE A 49 2.15 -5.69 10.04
C PHE A 49 3.41 -6.33 9.48
N GLU A 50 4.61 -5.97 9.96
CA GLU A 50 5.86 -6.65 9.57
C GLU A 50 5.90 -8.13 10.00
N LYS A 51 5.10 -8.54 10.99
CA LYS A 51 4.97 -9.94 11.42
C LYS A 51 3.91 -10.72 10.65
N VAL A 52 2.81 -10.06 10.26
CA VAL A 52 1.64 -10.74 9.67
C VAL A 52 1.54 -10.60 8.15
N LEU A 53 2.15 -9.56 7.57
CA LEU A 53 2.18 -9.31 6.14
C LEU A 53 3.63 -9.48 5.65
N PRO A 54 3.90 -10.51 4.83
CA PRO A 54 5.22 -10.72 4.27
C PRO A 54 5.76 -9.46 3.57
N VAL A 55 7.01 -9.11 3.86
CA VAL A 55 7.71 -8.00 3.21
C VAL A 55 8.40 -8.54 1.95
N PRO A 56 8.04 -8.05 0.75
CA PRO A 56 8.68 -8.50 -0.48
C PRO A 56 10.21 -8.29 -0.44
N PRO A 57 11.04 -9.31 -0.78
CA PRO A 57 12.50 -9.25 -0.64
C PRO A 57 13.18 -8.10 -1.41
N PHE A 58 12.59 -7.65 -2.53
CA PHE A 58 13.14 -6.53 -3.30
C PHE A 58 13.17 -5.21 -2.53
N TYR A 59 12.43 -5.09 -1.41
CA TYR A 59 12.53 -3.92 -0.54
C TYR A 59 13.88 -3.82 0.19
N GLU A 60 14.58 -4.93 0.41
CA GLU A 60 15.93 -4.93 1.00
C GLU A 60 16.94 -4.17 0.14
N GLN A 61 16.70 -4.11 -1.17
CA GLN A 61 17.52 -3.39 -2.14
C GLN A 61 16.94 -2.01 -2.49
N GLY A 62 15.94 -1.54 -1.75
CA GLY A 62 15.30 -0.24 -2.00
C GLY A 62 14.33 -0.22 -3.18
N ASN A 63 13.77 -1.37 -3.59
CA ASN A 63 12.84 -1.51 -4.72
C ASN A 63 13.41 -1.07 -6.08
N PRO A 64 14.47 -1.75 -6.59
CA PRO A 64 15.15 -1.37 -7.83
C PRO A 64 14.27 -1.52 -9.07
N ASP A 65 13.29 -2.42 -9.04
CA ASP A 65 12.33 -2.66 -10.13
C ASP A 65 11.17 -1.66 -10.15
N HIS A 66 11.17 -0.65 -9.29
CA HIS A 66 10.11 0.37 -9.19
C HIS A 66 8.72 -0.24 -8.97
N ALA A 67 8.65 -1.41 -8.34
CA ALA A 67 7.45 -2.23 -8.25
C ALA A 67 6.40 -1.62 -7.32
N THR A 68 5.13 -1.93 -7.59
CA THR A 68 3.99 -1.60 -6.73
C THR A 68 3.28 -2.86 -6.26
N THR A 69 2.87 -2.87 -5.00
CA THR A 69 2.09 -3.98 -4.43
C THR A 69 0.59 -3.75 -4.58
N TRP A 70 -0.13 -4.85 -4.84
CA TRP A 70 -1.56 -4.92 -4.98
C TRP A 70 -2.08 -6.11 -4.16
N PHE A 71 -3.04 -5.87 -3.28
CA PHE A 71 -3.72 -6.93 -2.56
C PHE A 71 -4.58 -7.77 -3.51
N LYS A 72 -4.72 -9.05 -3.17
CA LYS A 72 -5.67 -9.96 -3.79
C LYS A 72 -7.03 -9.78 -3.12
N ASP A 73 -8.10 -9.67 -3.89
CA ASP A 73 -9.47 -9.72 -3.38
C ASP A 73 -9.85 -11.18 -3.09
N ASN A 74 -9.26 -11.71 -2.02
CA ASN A 74 -9.46 -13.05 -1.47
C ASN A 74 -9.58 -12.95 0.06
N PRO A 75 -9.94 -14.03 0.78
CA PRO A 75 -10.11 -13.96 2.23
C PRO A 75 -8.90 -13.41 3.01
N GLN A 76 -7.68 -13.82 2.65
CA GLN A 76 -6.44 -13.40 3.30
C GLN A 76 -6.14 -11.91 3.05
N GLY A 77 -6.17 -11.46 1.80
CA GLY A 77 -5.96 -10.06 1.40
C GLY A 77 -7.04 -9.12 1.95
N ASN A 78 -8.27 -9.60 2.06
CA ASN A 78 -9.37 -8.82 2.64
C ASN A 78 -9.27 -8.71 4.16
N ASP A 79 -8.83 -9.77 4.84
CA ASP A 79 -8.58 -9.75 6.28
C ASP A 79 -7.44 -8.77 6.64
N ILE A 80 -6.30 -8.85 5.94
CA ILE A 80 -5.18 -7.94 6.22
C ILE A 80 -5.57 -6.48 5.92
N TYR A 81 -6.37 -6.23 4.87
CA TYR A 81 -6.90 -4.91 4.58
C TYR A 81 -7.83 -4.41 5.69
N ALA A 82 -8.71 -5.25 6.22
CA ALA A 82 -9.64 -4.88 7.29
C ALA A 82 -8.89 -4.36 8.52
N GLN A 83 -7.76 -4.98 8.87
CA GLN A 83 -6.93 -4.59 10.02
C GLN A 83 -6.22 -3.23 9.86
N MET A 84 -6.19 -2.62 8.67
CA MET A 84 -5.51 -1.33 8.42
C MET A 84 -6.31 -0.09 8.88
N ASP A 85 -7.22 -0.25 9.84
CA ASP A 85 -8.08 0.84 10.35
C ASP A 85 -7.27 2.01 10.91
N PHE A 86 -6.19 1.73 11.63
CA PHE A 86 -5.29 2.76 12.15
C PHE A 86 -4.78 3.68 11.03
N TYR A 87 -4.27 3.12 9.93
CA TYR A 87 -3.71 3.91 8.83
C TYR A 87 -4.79 4.74 8.11
N ARG A 88 -6.00 4.18 7.95
CA ARG A 88 -7.15 4.93 7.38
C ARG A 88 -7.58 6.07 8.30
N ALA A 89 -7.63 5.85 9.61
CA ALA A 89 -7.95 6.87 10.59
C ALA A 89 -6.91 8.00 10.58
N MET A 90 -5.62 7.66 10.51
CA MET A 90 -4.53 8.64 10.40
C MET A 90 -4.63 9.45 9.11
N ALA A 91 -4.89 8.80 7.97
CA ALA A 91 -5.11 9.50 6.71
C ALA A 91 -6.24 10.53 6.83
N LYS A 92 -7.39 10.11 7.36
CA LYS A 92 -8.55 10.99 7.58
C LYS A 92 -8.23 12.16 8.52
N LYS A 93 -7.59 11.88 9.66
CA LYS A 93 -7.25 12.91 10.67
C LYS A 93 -6.37 14.01 10.09
N TYR A 94 -5.40 13.64 9.26
CA TYR A 94 -4.43 14.56 8.67
C TYR A 94 -4.83 15.08 7.28
N GLY A 95 -6.06 14.83 6.83
CA GLY A 95 -6.58 15.33 5.56
C GLY A 95 -6.00 14.66 4.32
N LEU A 96 -5.41 13.47 4.44
CA LEU A 96 -4.94 12.68 3.31
C LEU A 96 -6.12 11.94 2.69
N LYS A 97 -6.49 12.34 1.48
CA LYS A 97 -7.46 11.63 0.67
C LYS A 97 -6.92 10.27 0.25
N LEU A 98 -7.71 9.23 0.49
CA LEU A 98 -7.41 7.87 0.07
C LEU A 98 -8.22 7.50 -1.15
N TYR A 99 -7.62 6.66 -1.98
CA TYR A 99 -8.22 6.09 -3.17
C TYR A 99 -8.00 4.58 -3.14
N ILE A 100 -8.97 3.85 -3.68
CA ILE A 100 -8.83 2.44 -3.99
C ILE A 100 -8.86 2.25 -5.50
N SER A 101 -7.78 1.68 -6.03
CA SER A 101 -7.70 1.21 -7.42
C SER A 101 -8.00 -0.28 -7.47
N LYS A 102 -8.80 -0.73 -8.44
CA LYS A 102 -9.16 -2.14 -8.64
C LYS A 102 -9.02 -2.55 -10.11
N CYS A 103 -8.61 -3.79 -10.37
CA CYS A 103 -8.56 -4.39 -11.70
C CYS A 103 -8.88 -5.89 -11.64
N SER A 104 -9.44 -6.46 -12.71
CA SER A 104 -9.76 -7.89 -12.83
C SER A 104 -8.65 -8.72 -13.51
N GLU A 105 -7.58 -8.05 -13.92
CA GLU A 105 -6.41 -8.60 -14.61
C GLU A 105 -5.15 -8.20 -13.85
N VAL A 106 -4.06 -8.94 -14.04
CA VAL A 106 -2.78 -8.60 -13.41
C VAL A 106 -2.28 -7.26 -14.01
N PRO A 107 -2.04 -6.22 -13.19
CA PRO A 107 -1.78 -4.87 -13.68
C PRO A 107 -0.38 -4.65 -14.26
N GLY A 108 0.47 -5.69 -14.35
CA GLY A 108 1.84 -5.62 -14.86
C GLY A 108 2.54 -6.97 -14.81
N GLU A 109 3.87 -6.97 -14.85
CA GLU A 109 4.69 -8.17 -14.70
C GLU A 109 4.87 -8.51 -13.21
N ILE A 110 4.41 -9.69 -12.79
CA ILE A 110 4.57 -10.16 -11.41
C ILE A 110 6.05 -10.48 -11.15
N ILE A 111 6.59 -9.90 -10.08
CA ILE A 111 7.94 -10.19 -9.58
C ILE A 111 7.94 -10.79 -8.18
N TYR A 112 6.77 -10.81 -7.53
CA TYR A 112 6.56 -11.35 -6.20
C TYR A 112 5.08 -11.64 -6.00
N GLU A 113 4.78 -12.74 -5.31
CA GLU A 113 3.42 -13.15 -4.97
C GLU A 113 3.41 -13.93 -3.65
N ASP A 114 2.46 -13.60 -2.77
CA ASP A 114 2.14 -14.34 -1.55
C ASP A 114 0.61 -14.50 -1.41
N ASP A 115 0.11 -15.04 -0.31
CA ASP A 115 -1.32 -15.27 -0.11
C ASP A 115 -2.18 -14.00 -0.07
N PHE A 116 -1.57 -12.85 0.23
CA PHE A 116 -2.22 -11.56 0.46
C PHE A 116 -2.11 -10.62 -0.74
N GLN A 117 -0.97 -10.60 -1.43
CA GLN A 117 -0.62 -9.58 -2.42
C GLN A 117 0.26 -10.11 -3.56
N ILE A 118 0.30 -9.31 -4.63
CA ILE A 118 1.31 -9.39 -5.68
C ILE A 118 2.14 -8.11 -5.68
N ALA A 119 3.39 -8.17 -6.12
CA ALA A 119 4.13 -7.00 -6.56
C ALA A 119 4.36 -7.07 -8.06
N VAL A 120 4.07 -5.97 -8.74
CA VAL A 120 4.23 -5.85 -10.19
C VAL A 120 5.18 -4.73 -10.56
N LYS A 121 5.95 -4.95 -11.63
CA LYS A 121 6.66 -3.92 -12.39
C LYS A 121 6.05 -3.78 -13.78
N ASN A 122 6.57 -2.84 -14.58
CA ASN A 122 6.17 -2.67 -15.98
C ASN A 122 4.64 -2.67 -16.15
N LEU A 123 3.96 -1.71 -15.49
CA LEU A 123 2.50 -1.66 -15.50
C LEU A 123 1.96 -1.73 -16.93
N ASN A 124 0.98 -2.61 -17.13
CA ASN A 124 0.36 -2.80 -18.42
C ASN A 124 -0.72 -1.73 -18.66
N PRO A 125 -0.50 -0.77 -19.58
CA PRO A 125 -1.47 0.30 -19.82
C PRO A 125 -2.78 -0.18 -20.44
N SER A 126 -2.85 -1.43 -20.95
CA SER A 126 -4.10 -1.99 -21.47
C SER A 126 -5.03 -2.52 -20.39
N VAL A 127 -4.55 -2.69 -19.15
CA VAL A 127 -5.37 -3.18 -18.03
C VAL A 127 -6.29 -2.06 -17.56
N ALA A 128 -7.59 -2.32 -17.58
CA ALA A 128 -8.57 -1.40 -17.04
C ALA A 128 -8.45 -1.33 -15.51
N ILE A 129 -8.11 -0.14 -14.99
CA ILE A 129 -8.03 0.13 -13.55
C ILE A 129 -9.14 1.12 -13.19
N GLU A 130 -10.08 0.67 -12.36
CA GLU A 130 -11.11 1.54 -11.78
C GLU A 130 -10.58 2.16 -10.49
N THR A 131 -10.61 3.49 -10.37
CA THR A 131 -10.17 4.20 -9.15
C THR A 131 -11.33 4.96 -8.52
N LYS A 132 -11.53 4.80 -7.21
CA LYS A 132 -12.56 5.50 -6.42
C LYS A 132 -11.94 6.16 -5.19
N GLU A 133 -12.43 7.34 -4.82
CA GLU A 133 -12.11 7.96 -3.52
C GLU A 133 -12.80 7.16 -2.41
N LEU A 134 -12.10 6.92 -1.30
CA LEU A 134 -12.59 6.24 -0.10
C LEU A 134 -13.19 7.21 0.91
#